data_AF-A0A2E6Y9T9-F1
#
_entry.id   AF-A0A2E6Y9T9-F1
#
_cell.length_a   1.000
_cell.length_b   1.000
_cell.length_c   1.000
_cell.angle_alpha   90.00
_cell.angle_beta   90.00
_cell.angle_gamma   90.00
#
_symmetry.space_group_name_H-M   'P 1'
#
loop_
_entity.id
_entity.type
_entity.pdbx_description
1 polymer ?
#
loop_
_entity_poly.entity_id
_entity_poly.type
_entity_poly.pdbx_seq_one_letter_code
_entity_poly.pdbx_strand_id
1 'polypeptide(L)' 'MTVLVIFVIVYAFVAMVIGDMTMQTASSVIRFAYFAIAGLAWTIPAGAIIWWMEHGFRLSRRPDAD' A
#
# COMPACT_ATOMS: atom_id res chain seq x y z
N MET A 1 12.84 -3.60 5.32
CA MET A 1 11.87 -4.70 5.44
C MET A 1 10.83 -4.41 6.51
N THR A 2 11.22 -4.23 7.77
CA THR A 2 10.29 -4.04 8.91
C THR A 2 9.36 -2.83 8.80
N VAL A 3 9.86 -1.69 8.29
CA VAL A 3 9.04 -0.45 8.13
C VAL A 3 7.87 -0.66 7.17
N LEU A 4 8.09 -1.37 6.06
CA LEU A 4 7.03 -1.69 5.10
C LEU A 4 6.00 -2.65 5.68
N VAL A 5 6.46 -3.67 6.40
CA VAL A 5 5.57 -4.63 7.04
C VAL A 5 4.67 -3.92 8.06
N ILE A 6 5.25 -3.04 8.88
CA ILE A 6 4.48 -2.23 9.84
C ILE A 6 3.47 -1.35 9.10
N PHE A 7 3.88 -0.66 8.03
CA PHE A 7 2.98 0.17 7.24
C PHE A 7 1.81 -0.63 6.65
N VAL A 8 2.08 -1.79 6.04
CA VAL A 8 1.06 -2.69 5.48
C VAL A 8 0.07 -3.13 6.55
N ILE A 9 0.58 -3.54 7.72
CA ILE A 9 -0.26 -3.97 8.83
C ILE A 9 -1.15 -2.83 9.32
N VAL A 10 -0.58 -1.66 9.59
CA VAL A 10 -1.35 -0.48 10.04
C VAL A 10 -2.41 -0.10 9.00
N TYR A 11 -2.04 -0.09 7.72
CA TYR A 11 -2.96 0.22 6.64
C TYR A 11 -4.12 -0.77 6.55
N ALA A 12 -3.85 -2.07 6.64
CA ALA A 12 -4.87 -3.12 6.60
C ALA A 12 -5.84 -3.01 7.78
N PHE A 13 -5.32 -2.76 8.98
CA PHE A 13 -6.15 -2.55 10.17
C PHE A 13 -7.01 -1.28 10.05
N VAL A 14 -6.46 -0.18 9.54
CA VAL A 14 -7.22 1.06 9.32
C VAL A 14 -8.35 0.83 8.31
N ALA A 15 -8.07 0.19 7.17
CA ALA A 15 -9.08 -0.12 6.16
C ALA A 15 -10.18 -1.05 6.70
N MET A 16 -9.81 -2.02 7.54
CA MET A 16 -10.74 -2.95 8.17
C MET A 16 -11.64 -2.26 9.21
N VAL A 17 -11.08 -1.41 10.07
CA VAL A 17 -11.84 -0.64 11.07
C VAL A 17 -12.79 0.34 10.40
N ILE A 18 -12.35 1.07 9.38
CA ILE A 18 -13.23 1.99 8.63
C ILE A 18 -14.32 1.18 7.90
N GLY A 19 -13.98 0.04 7.30
CA GLY A 19 -14.94 -0.84 6.67
C GLY A 19 -16.00 -1.36 7.65
N ASP A 20 -15.59 -1.79 8.85
CA ASP A 20 -16.51 -2.28 9.88
C ASP A 20 -17.38 -1.16 10.45
N MET A 21 -16.79 -0.04 10.87
CA MET A 21 -17.53 1.08 11.48
C MET A 21 -18.49 1.78 10.51
N THR A 22 -18.15 1.84 9.22
CA THR A 22 -18.91 2.65 8.25
C THR A 22 -19.96 1.83 7.48
N MET A 23 -19.86 0.50 7.46
CA MET A 23 -20.68 -0.33 6.55
C MET A 23 -21.71 -1.23 7.22
N GLN A 24 -21.81 -1.24 8.55
CA GLN A 24 -22.83 -2.04 9.24
C GLN A 24 -24.27 -1.66 8.84
N THR A 25 -24.49 -0.42 8.37
CA THR A 25 -25.78 0.10 7.93
C THR A 25 -25.84 0.49 6.44
N ALA A 26 -24.74 0.33 5.70
CA ALA A 26 -24.63 0.78 4.30
C ALA A 26 -25.04 -0.31 3.29
N SER A 27 -25.52 0.11 2.11
CA SER A 27 -25.90 -0.82 1.05
C SER A 27 -24.69 -1.60 0.50
N SER A 28 -24.91 -2.84 0.05
CA SER A 28 -23.84 -3.72 -0.47
C SER A 28 -23.00 -3.10 -1.60
N VAL A 29 -23.57 -2.17 -2.37
CA VAL A 29 -22.88 -1.45 -3.46
C VAL A 29 -21.83 -0.47 -2.91
N ILE A 30 -22.19 0.28 -1.85
CA ILE A 30 -21.27 1.22 -1.20
C ILE A 30 -20.12 0.47 -0.52
N ARG A 31 -20.45 -0.68 0.10
CA ARG A 31 -19.48 -1.59 0.68
C ARG A 31 -18.45 -2.06 -0.36
N PHE A 32 -18.92 -2.50 -1.53
CA PHE A 32 -18.06 -2.92 -2.63
C PHE A 32 -17.18 -1.77 -3.16
N ALA A 33 -17.77 -0.59 -3.39
CA ALA A 33 -17.05 0.57 -3.91
C ALA A 33 -15.89 1.00 -2.97
N TYR A 34 -16.14 1.01 -1.66
CA TYR A 34 -15.09 1.34 -0.68
C TYR A 34 -13.96 0.30 -0.67
N PHE A 35 -14.26 -1.01 -0.69
CA PHE A 35 -13.21 -2.02 -0.73
C PHE A 35 -12.42 -1.97 -2.04
N ALA A 36 -13.06 -1.64 -3.17
CA ALA A 36 -12.38 -1.42 -4.44
C ALA A 36 -11.42 -0.21 -4.36
N ILE A 37 -11.88 0.92 -3.82
CA ILE A 37 -11.05 2.13 -3.68
C ILE A 37 -9.94 1.91 -2.64
N ALA A 38 -10.22 1.27 -1.52
CA ALA A 38 -9.23 0.93 -0.51
C ALA A 38 -8.17 -0.01 -1.12
N GLY A 39 -8.57 -1.08 -1.82
CA GLY A 39 -7.63 -1.96 -2.52
C GLY A 39 -6.79 -1.22 -3.56
N LEU A 40 -7.36 -0.23 -4.26
CA LEU A 40 -6.63 0.59 -5.23
C LEU A 40 -5.72 1.63 -4.56
N ALA A 41 -6.10 2.21 -3.43
CA ALA A 41 -5.26 3.17 -2.69
C ALA A 41 -3.96 2.52 -2.21
N TRP A 42 -3.97 1.21 -1.94
CA TRP A 42 -2.77 0.41 -1.65
C TRP A 42 -1.76 0.37 -2.82
N THR A 43 -2.16 0.65 -4.07
CA THR A 43 -1.20 0.65 -5.18
C THR A 43 -0.15 1.76 -5.08
N ILE A 44 -0.46 2.87 -4.40
CA ILE A 44 0.48 3.98 -4.16
C ILE A 44 1.70 3.50 -3.36
N PRO A 45 1.53 2.88 -2.17
CA PRO A 45 2.67 2.34 -1.43
C PRO A 45 3.38 1.21 -2.20
N ALA A 46 2.67 0.36 -2.93
CA ALA A 46 3.31 -0.65 -3.78
C ALA A 46 4.21 -0.02 -4.86
N GLY A 47 3.75 1.07 -5.51
CA GLY A 47 4.53 1.83 -6.48
C GLY A 47 5.74 2.53 -5.86
N ALA A 48 5.59 3.07 -4.64
CA ALA A 48 6.70 3.66 -3.89
C ALA A 48 7.81 2.64 -3.57
N ILE A 49 7.45 1.37 -3.31
CA ILE A 49 8.42 0.28 -3.12
C ILE A 49 9.18 -0.01 -4.41
N ILE A 50 8.46 -0.17 -5.53
CA ILE A 50 9.06 -0.47 -6.84
C ILE A 50 10.04 0.64 -7.23
N TRP A 51 9.61 1.90 -7.07
CA TRP A 51 10.45 3.06 -7.32
C TRP A 51 11.72 3.07 -6.44
N TRP A 52 11.58 2.77 -5.15
CA TRP A 52 12.71 2.71 -4.23
C TRP A 52 13.69 1.57 -4.57
N MET A 53 13.18 0.40 -4.98
CA MET A 53 14.00 -0.71 -5.47
C MET A 53 14.75 -0.34 -6.76
N GLU A 54 14.09 0.32 -7.70
CA GLU A 54 14.68 0.71 -8.98
C GLU A 54 15.78 1.78 -8.81
N HIS A 55 15.56 2.76 -7.92
CA HIS A 55 16.51 3.85 -7.69
C HIS A 55 17.65 3.47 -6.73
N GLY A 56 17.37 2.67 -5.70
CA GLY A 56 18.39 2.15 -4.79
C GLY A 56 19.42 1.24 -5.49
N PHE A 57 18.97 0.45 -6.46
CA PHE A 57 19.84 -0.45 -7.23
C PHE A 57 20.79 0.31 -8.19
N ARG A 58 20.39 1.47 -8.71
CA ARG A 58 21.19 2.27 -9.66
C ARG A 58 22.49 2.82 -9.06
N LEU A 59 22.54 3.03 -7.75
CA LEU A 59 23.75 3.52 -7.07
C LEU A 59 24.83 2.44 -6.88
N SER A 60 24.46 1.16 -6.92
CA SER A 60 25.39 0.02 -6.79
C SER A 60 26.02 -0.41 -8.12
N ARG A 61 25.61 0.20 -9.24
CA ARG A 61 26.08 -0.16 -10.59
C ARG A 61 27.01 0.89 -11.18
N ARG A 62 27.60 1.78 -10.37
CA ARG A 62 28.77 2.54 -10.83
C ARG A 62 29.88 1.53 -11.11
N PRO A 63 30.36 1.40 -12.36
CA PRO A 63 31.60 0.72 -12.64
C PRO A 63 32.69 1.68 -12.18
N ASP A 64 33.12 1.54 -10.93
CA ASP A 64 34.28 2.20 -10.40
C ASP A 64 35.54 1.60 -11.03
N ALA A 65 35.98 2.30 -12.07
CA ALA A 65 37.38 2.65 -12.34
C ALA A 65 38.41 1.50 -12.36
N ASP A 66 38.65 1.01 -13.58
CA ASP A 66 39.93 0.54 -14.08
C ASP A 66 40.06 0.86 -15.58
#